data_AF-A0A9W9Y4I6-F1
#
_entry.id   AF-A0A9W9Y4I6-F1
#
_cell.length_a   1.000
_cell.length_b   1.000
_cell.length_c   1.000
_cell.angle_alpha   90.00
_cell.angle_beta   90.00
_cell.angle_gamma   90.00
#
_symmetry.space_group_name_H-M   'P 1'
#
loop_
_entity.id
_entity.type
_entity.pdbx_description
1 polymer ?
#
loop_
_entity_poly.entity_id
_entity_poly.type
_entity_poly.pdbx_seq_one_letter_code
_entity_poly.pdbx_strand_id
1 'polypeptide(L)'
;MANQSHLPNIVGLVTEATKYVVLGFLFNDGRKKAYNKQVLVVNPVIVPQLKAGLDPTMESLDKKAPLDQAPRSEDIFNRLPAELRHCIFELLPAGSILALKAASLAMHATSLPGDFWKHRLKSEMPWLWEIHDVDIFQSQELEGKASNLLVNIQKKSQYTSENDDYIFGLANRRRIWRVCEQIRSRYLEKLECIPNTDSMDPST
;
A
#
# COMPACT_ATOMS: atom_id res chain seq x y z
N MET A 1 16.58 -37.44 23.65
CA MET A 1 16.42 -37.39 22.17
C MET A 1 15.73 -36.09 21.82
N ALA A 2 16.50 -35.06 21.43
CA ALA A 2 15.99 -33.73 21.12
C ALA A 2 16.08 -33.50 19.60
N ASN A 3 14.94 -33.18 18.99
CA ASN A 3 14.80 -32.92 17.56
C ASN A 3 15.29 -31.48 17.28
N GLN A 4 16.35 -31.34 16.49
CA GLN A 4 16.86 -30.04 16.04
C GLN A 4 15.93 -29.45 14.99
N SER A 5 15.29 -28.33 15.34
CA SER A 5 14.58 -27.46 14.41
C SER A 5 15.59 -26.79 13.47
N HIS A 6 15.60 -27.23 12.20
CA HIS A 6 16.38 -26.62 11.13
C HIS A 6 15.83 -25.22 10.81
N LEU A 7 16.54 -24.18 11.24
CA LEU A 7 16.34 -22.81 10.76
C LEU A 7 16.92 -22.68 9.34
N PRO A 8 16.23 -22.00 8.40
CA PRO A 8 16.76 -21.80 7.05
C PRO A 8 17.91 -20.78 7.07
N ASN A 9 19.04 -21.17 6.48
CA ASN A 9 20.22 -20.32 6.28
C ASN A 9 19.90 -19.11 5.40
N ILE A 10 20.18 -17.91 5.92
CA ILE A 10 20.13 -16.64 5.17
C ILE A 10 21.48 -16.47 4.48
N VAL A 11 21.52 -16.64 3.16
CA VAL A 11 22.71 -16.31 2.34
C VAL A 11 22.31 -15.21 1.36
N GLY A 12 22.77 -13.99 1.62
CA GLY A 12 22.62 -12.86 0.71
C GLY A 12 23.77 -12.84 -0.29
N LEU A 13 23.45 -12.94 -1.58
CA LEU A 13 24.39 -12.68 -2.67
C LEU A 13 24.14 -11.27 -3.19
N VAL A 14 25.02 -10.33 -2.83
CA VAL A 14 25.10 -9.01 -3.45
C VAL A 14 26.03 -9.15 -4.65
N THR A 15 25.50 -9.14 -5.86
CA THR A 15 26.34 -9.10 -7.07
C THR A 15 26.34 -7.69 -7.66
N GLU A 16 27.54 -7.15 -7.80
CA GLU A 16 27.84 -5.81 -8.28
C GLU A 16 27.73 -5.76 -9.81
N ALA A 17 26.54 -5.44 -10.31
CA ALA A 17 26.35 -4.93 -11.66
C ALA A 17 25.01 -4.18 -11.72
N THR A 18 25.06 -2.87 -11.53
CA THR A 18 23.95 -1.91 -11.68
C THR A 18 22.85 -2.01 -10.62
N LYS A 19 22.91 -1.15 -9.59
CA LYS A 19 21.79 -0.57 -8.78
C LYS A 19 20.51 -1.41 -8.51
N TYR A 20 20.57 -2.74 -8.35
CA TYR A 20 19.41 -3.55 -7.97
C TYR A 20 19.77 -4.48 -6.81
N VAL A 21 19.21 -4.21 -5.63
CA VAL A 21 19.32 -5.12 -4.47
C VAL A 21 18.36 -6.29 -4.68
N VAL A 22 18.89 -7.42 -5.14
CA VAL A 22 18.14 -8.67 -5.30
C VAL A 22 18.30 -9.51 -4.03
N LEU A 23 17.37 -9.38 -3.08
CA LEU A 23 17.24 -10.35 -1.98
C LEU A 23 16.28 -11.46 -2.44
N GLY A 24 16.78 -12.68 -2.67
CA GLY A 24 15.98 -13.83 -3.13
C GLY A 24 15.80 -14.88 -2.04
N PHE A 25 14.55 -15.25 -1.72
CA PHE A 25 14.22 -16.47 -0.97
C PHE A 25 13.76 -17.56 -1.94
N LEU A 26 14.39 -18.74 -1.89
CA LEU A 26 14.11 -19.85 -2.81
C LEU A 26 13.01 -20.77 -2.25
N PHE A 27 11.80 -20.71 -2.83
CA PHE A 27 10.81 -21.78 -2.73
C PHE A 27 10.90 -22.69 -3.96
N ASN A 28 10.84 -24.01 -3.72
CA ASN A 28 11.30 -25.04 -4.64
C ASN A 28 10.13 -25.62 -5.48
N ASP A 29 9.89 -25.10 -6.68
CA ASP A 29 9.08 -25.77 -7.72
C ASP A 29 9.48 -25.27 -9.12
N GLY A 30 9.80 -26.19 -10.04
CA GLY A 30 10.67 -25.96 -11.21
C GLY A 30 10.15 -25.01 -12.28
N ARG A 31 8.83 -24.91 -12.49
CA ARG A 31 8.23 -23.93 -13.43
C ARG A 31 8.00 -22.55 -12.78
N LYS A 32 7.76 -22.51 -11.48
CA LYS A 32 7.59 -21.28 -10.69
C LYS A 32 8.92 -20.52 -10.50
N LYS A 33 10.06 -21.21 -10.58
CA LYS A 33 11.40 -20.60 -10.46
C LYS A 33 11.70 -19.52 -11.50
N ALA A 34 11.15 -19.59 -12.72
CA ALA A 34 11.41 -18.59 -13.75
C ALA A 34 10.56 -17.32 -13.57
N TYR A 35 9.25 -17.49 -13.33
CA TYR A 35 8.31 -16.40 -13.08
C TYR A 35 8.62 -15.63 -11.79
N ASN A 36 8.99 -16.35 -10.72
CA ASN A 36 9.31 -15.73 -9.44
C ASN A 36 10.61 -14.92 -9.48
N LYS A 37 11.54 -15.27 -10.37
CA LYS A 37 12.77 -14.50 -10.58
C LYS A 37 12.50 -13.17 -11.27
N GLN A 38 11.54 -13.09 -12.21
CA GLN A 38 11.25 -11.84 -12.91
C GLN A 38 10.76 -10.76 -11.94
N VAL A 39 9.88 -11.09 -10.98
CA VAL A 39 9.46 -10.15 -9.92
C VAL A 39 10.67 -9.53 -9.22
N LEU A 40 11.71 -10.31 -8.93
CA LEU A 40 12.89 -9.83 -8.21
C LEU A 40 13.73 -8.81 -8.99
N VAL A 41 13.59 -8.80 -10.32
CA VAL A 41 14.48 -8.07 -11.25
C VAL A 41 13.76 -6.89 -11.93
N VAL A 42 12.43 -6.83 -11.89
CA VAL A 42 11.67 -5.71 -12.47
C VAL A 42 11.86 -4.44 -11.63
N ASN A 43 12.07 -3.32 -12.31
CA ASN A 43 12.21 -2.00 -11.71
C ASN A 43 10.97 -1.71 -10.82
N PRO A 44 11.15 -1.54 -9.50
CA PRO A 44 10.03 -1.30 -8.60
C PRO A 44 9.50 0.14 -8.72
N VAL A 45 10.25 1.09 -9.27
CA VAL A 45 9.85 2.50 -9.37
C VAL A 45 9.04 2.74 -10.64
N ILE A 46 9.52 2.26 -11.79
CA ILE A 46 8.86 2.45 -13.08
C ILE A 46 7.91 1.29 -13.34
N VAL A 47 6.61 1.51 -13.12
CA VAL A 47 5.56 0.49 -13.29
C VAL A 47 4.52 0.98 -14.30
N PRO A 48 4.73 0.78 -15.62
CA PRO A 48 3.84 1.31 -16.65
C PRO A 48 2.39 0.82 -16.53
N GLN A 49 2.17 -0.42 -16.11
CA GLN A 49 0.83 -1.00 -15.93
C GLN A 49 0.08 -0.34 -14.77
N LEU A 50 0.79 0.11 -13.74
CA LEU A 50 0.20 0.89 -12.66
C LEU A 50 -0.27 2.24 -13.21
N LYS A 51 0.60 2.94 -13.93
CA LYS A 51 0.28 4.24 -14.54
C LYS A 51 -0.95 4.13 -15.45
N ALA A 52 -0.98 3.15 -16.35
CA ALA A 52 -2.13 2.92 -17.23
C ALA A 52 -3.45 2.62 -16.49
N GLY A 53 -3.39 2.05 -15.28
CA GLY A 53 -4.57 1.84 -14.44
C GLY A 53 -4.99 3.07 -13.62
N LEU A 54 -4.02 3.91 -13.24
CA LEU A 54 -4.26 5.15 -12.49
C LEU A 54 -4.79 6.26 -13.40
N ASP A 55 -4.23 6.41 -14.60
CA ASP A 55 -4.50 7.52 -15.53
C ASP A 55 -6.01 7.71 -15.79
N PRO A 56 -6.84 6.69 -16.09
CA PRO A 56 -8.28 6.89 -16.32
C PRO A 56 -9.04 7.41 -15.10
N THR A 57 -8.61 7.00 -13.90
CA THR A 57 -9.22 7.45 -12.64
C THR A 57 -8.76 8.87 -12.33
N MET A 58 -7.49 9.19 -12.56
CA MET A 58 -6.94 10.53 -12.40
C MET A 58 -7.53 11.52 -13.40
N GLU A 59 -7.69 11.15 -14.67
CA GLU A 59 -8.39 11.96 -15.69
C GLU A 59 -9.85 12.23 -15.34
N SER A 60 -10.48 11.35 -14.56
CA SER A 60 -11.84 11.55 -14.05
C SER A 60 -11.89 12.57 -12.91
N LEU A 61 -10.78 12.81 -12.19
CA LEU A 61 -10.67 13.84 -11.15
C LEU A 61 -10.69 15.25 -11.72
N ASP A 62 -10.14 15.45 -12.92
CA ASP A 62 -10.09 16.75 -13.57
C ASP A 62 -11.47 17.19 -14.11
N LYS A 63 -12.39 16.24 -14.27
CA LYS A 63 -13.75 16.49 -14.78
C LYS A 63 -14.70 16.56 -13.59
N LYS A 64 -15.10 17.77 -13.17
CA LYS A 64 -16.18 17.93 -12.18
C LYS A 64 -17.40 17.12 -12.60
N ALA A 65 -17.70 16.06 -11.85
CA ALA A 65 -18.88 15.25 -12.08
C ALA A 65 -20.14 16.08 -11.76
N PRO A 66 -21.21 15.98 -12.59
CA PRO A 66 -22.52 16.50 -12.24
C PRO A 66 -23.04 15.83 -10.95
N LEU A 67 -23.73 16.60 -10.11
CA LEU A 67 -24.45 16.08 -8.93
C LEU A 67 -25.59 15.17 -9.40
N ASP A 68 -25.35 13.86 -9.40
CA ASP A 68 -26.39 12.89 -9.71
C ASP A 68 -27.34 12.76 -8.50
N GLN A 69 -28.61 13.13 -8.71
CA GLN A 69 -29.66 12.98 -7.70
C GLN A 69 -30.18 11.54 -7.75
N ALA A 70 -29.48 10.63 -7.06
CA ALA A 70 -30.00 9.29 -6.83
C ALA A 70 -31.35 9.35 -6.09
N PRO A 71 -32.28 8.43 -6.37
CA PRO A 71 -33.60 8.41 -5.73
C PRO A 71 -33.44 8.31 -4.21
N ARG A 72 -34.25 9.11 -3.50
CA ARG A 72 -34.28 9.26 -2.04
C ARG A 72 -34.71 7.95 -1.35
N SER A 73 -33.83 6.96 -1.33
CA SER A 73 -33.88 5.92 -0.32
C SER A 73 -33.49 6.57 1.02
N GLU A 74 -34.25 6.30 2.07
CA GLU A 74 -33.95 6.81 3.40
C GLU A 74 -32.62 6.21 3.88
N ASP A 75 -31.54 6.97 3.75
CA ASP A 75 -30.20 6.51 4.12
C ASP A 75 -30.14 6.26 5.64
N ILE A 76 -29.88 5.00 6.02
CA ILE A 76 -29.86 4.56 7.42
C ILE A 76 -28.83 5.32 8.26
N PHE A 77 -27.75 5.81 7.65
CA PHE A 77 -26.70 6.54 8.35
C PHE A 77 -27.11 7.97 8.71
N ASN A 78 -28.20 8.50 8.12
CA ASN A 78 -28.76 9.79 8.56
C ASN A 78 -29.23 9.78 10.01
N ARG A 79 -29.55 8.59 10.56
CA ARG A 79 -29.96 8.43 11.96
C ARG A 79 -28.77 8.47 12.92
N LEU A 80 -27.55 8.37 12.42
CA LEU A 80 -26.34 8.42 13.23
C LEU A 80 -25.81 9.87 13.32
N PRO A 81 -25.41 10.32 14.52
CA PRO A 81 -24.57 11.51 14.68
C PRO A 81 -23.27 11.40 13.88
N ALA A 82 -22.68 12.55 13.53
CA ALA A 82 -21.46 12.61 12.71
C ALA A 82 -20.29 11.88 13.37
N GLU A 83 -20.20 11.95 14.69
CA GLU A 83 -19.16 11.30 15.50
C GLU A 83 -19.17 9.79 15.32
N LEU A 84 -20.37 9.17 15.29
CA LEU A 84 -20.48 7.73 15.06
C LEU A 84 -20.10 7.35 13.62
N ARG A 85 -20.37 8.22 12.65
CA ARG A 85 -19.93 8.01 11.26
C ARG A 85 -18.40 8.07 11.14
N HIS A 86 -17.75 8.98 11.89
CA HIS A 86 -16.29 9.03 11.99
C HIS A 86 -15.73 7.76 12.62
N CYS A 87 -16.30 7.27 13.73
CA CYS A 87 -15.89 6.00 14.34
C CYS A 87 -16.02 4.82 13.36
N ILE A 88 -17.07 4.80 12.51
CA ILE A 88 -17.20 3.79 11.46
C ILE A 88 -16.01 3.87 10.48
N PHE A 89 -15.65 5.08 10.02
CA PHE A 89 -14.51 5.23 9.11
C PHE A 89 -13.19 4.79 9.72
N GLU A 90 -12.97 5.05 11.02
CA GLU A 90 -11.76 4.62 11.73
C GLU A 90 -11.57 3.10 11.74
N LEU A 91 -12.65 2.33 11.65
CA LEU A 91 -12.64 0.86 11.67
C LEU A 91 -12.51 0.22 10.27
N LEU A 92 -12.68 0.99 9.18
CA LEU A 92 -12.79 0.44 7.82
C LEU A 92 -11.51 0.62 6.98
N PRO A 93 -10.99 -0.40 6.30
CA PRO A 93 -9.83 -0.22 5.43
C PRO A 93 -10.10 0.79 4.30
N ALA A 94 -9.04 1.34 3.70
CA ALA A 94 -9.11 2.42 2.71
C ALA A 94 -10.13 2.16 1.58
N GLY A 95 -10.10 0.95 1.00
CA GLY A 95 -11.03 0.57 -0.07
C GLY A 95 -12.49 0.48 0.38
N SER A 96 -12.75 0.06 1.62
CA SER A 96 -14.09 -0.03 2.20
C SER A 96 -14.66 1.33 2.59
N ILE A 97 -13.82 2.28 3.01
CA ILE A 97 -14.24 3.68 3.22
C ILE A 97 -14.79 4.25 1.92
N LEU A 98 -14.07 4.06 0.81
CA LEU A 98 -14.51 4.54 -0.50
C LEU A 98 -15.78 3.85 -0.97
N ALA A 99 -15.89 2.53 -0.80
CA ALA A 99 -17.10 1.80 -1.14
C ALA A 99 -18.31 2.32 -0.34
N LEU A 100 -18.11 2.62 0.95
CA LEU A 100 -19.17 3.11 1.82
C LEU A 100 -19.62 4.52 1.45
N LYS A 101 -18.68 5.43 1.17
CA LYS A 101 -19.03 6.79 0.72
C LYS A 101 -19.71 6.76 -0.66
N ALA A 102 -19.27 5.89 -1.56
CA ALA A 102 -19.93 5.69 -2.86
C ALA A 102 -21.37 5.14 -2.73
N ALA A 103 -21.65 4.32 -1.71
CA ALA A 103 -22.94 3.66 -1.53
C ALA A 103 -23.95 4.46 -0.68
N SER A 104 -23.49 5.42 0.13
CA SER A 104 -24.33 6.17 1.08
C SER A 104 -24.10 7.67 0.97
N LEU A 105 -25.18 8.43 0.71
CA LEU A 105 -25.11 9.88 0.62
C LEU A 105 -24.76 10.52 1.97
N ALA A 106 -25.27 9.97 3.07
CA ALA A 106 -24.95 10.44 4.41
C ALA A 106 -23.46 10.23 4.77
N MET A 107 -22.88 9.11 4.33
CA MET A 107 -21.45 8.83 4.50
C MET A 107 -20.59 9.64 3.53
N HIS A 108 -21.03 9.86 2.29
CA HIS A 108 -20.39 10.77 1.34
C HIS A 108 -20.30 12.19 1.90
N ALA A 109 -21.41 12.73 2.41
CA ALA A 109 -21.49 14.06 3.00
C ALA A 109 -20.71 14.22 4.32
N THR A 110 -20.29 13.11 4.94
CA THR A 110 -19.48 13.17 6.16
C THR A 110 -18.05 13.57 5.82
N SER A 111 -17.65 14.77 6.26
CA SER A 111 -16.31 15.30 6.09
C SER A 111 -15.29 14.49 6.90
N LEU A 112 -14.16 14.17 6.29
CA LEU A 112 -13.03 13.54 6.96
C LEU A 112 -11.96 14.61 7.26
N PRO A 113 -11.20 14.48 8.36
CA PRO A 113 -10.05 15.36 8.60
C PRO A 113 -9.09 15.35 7.40
N GLY A 114 -8.49 16.49 7.07
CA GLY A 114 -7.68 16.65 5.84
C GLY A 114 -6.57 15.61 5.69
N ASP A 115 -5.93 15.23 6.79
CA ASP A 115 -4.84 14.25 6.79
C ASP A 115 -5.31 12.79 6.99
N PHE A 116 -6.59 12.56 7.31
CA PHE A 116 -7.12 11.23 7.64
C PHE A 116 -6.86 10.23 6.50
N TRP A 117 -7.22 10.62 5.28
CA TRP A 117 -7.09 9.76 4.11
C TRP A 117 -5.63 9.48 3.76
N LYS A 118 -4.80 10.53 3.80
CA LYS A 118 -3.36 10.43 3.57
C LYS A 118 -2.70 9.51 4.60
N HIS A 119 -3.06 9.64 5.88
CA HIS A 119 -2.58 8.74 6.93
C HIS A 119 -3.04 7.30 6.73
N ARG A 120 -4.31 7.09 6.34
CA ARG A 120 -4.86 5.76 6.05
C ARG A 120 -4.09 5.07 4.93
N LEU A 121 -3.90 5.75 3.81
CA LEU A 121 -3.15 5.22 2.66
C LEU A 121 -1.68 4.97 2.98
N LYS A 122 -1.02 5.89 3.71
CA LYS A 122 0.37 5.69 4.14
C LYS A 122 0.51 4.52 5.10
N SER A 123 -0.50 4.24 5.92
CA SER A 123 -0.48 3.12 6.85
C SER A 123 -0.74 1.79 6.15
N GLU A 124 -1.72 1.72 5.25
CA GLU A 124 -2.15 0.46 4.62
C GLU A 124 -1.36 0.11 3.36
N MET A 125 -1.00 1.13 2.57
CA MET A 125 -0.36 1.01 1.27
C MET A 125 0.80 2.01 1.12
N PRO A 126 1.81 1.97 2.01
CA PRO A 126 2.95 2.89 1.96
C PRO A 126 3.78 2.78 0.67
N TRP A 127 3.74 1.61 0.03
CA TRP A 127 4.39 1.32 -1.25
C TRP A 127 3.63 1.88 -2.47
N LEU A 128 2.47 2.52 -2.30
CA LEU A 128 1.67 3.09 -3.38
C LEU A 128 1.60 4.62 -3.25
N TRP A 129 2.74 5.28 -3.38
CA TRP A 129 2.87 6.72 -3.14
C TRP A 129 2.18 7.59 -4.21
N GLU A 130 1.88 7.05 -5.39
CA GLU A 130 1.24 7.79 -6.49
C GLU A 130 -0.14 8.38 -6.14
N ILE A 131 -0.80 7.84 -5.11
CA ILE A 131 -2.15 8.23 -4.72
C ILE A 131 -2.23 8.92 -3.35
N HIS A 132 -1.10 9.11 -2.66
CA HIS A 132 -1.11 9.63 -1.27
C HIS A 132 -1.57 11.08 -1.16
N ASP A 133 -1.42 11.86 -2.23
CA ASP A 133 -1.75 13.29 -2.27
C ASP A 133 -2.93 13.59 -3.20
N VAL A 134 -3.67 12.56 -3.61
CA VAL A 134 -4.81 12.69 -4.53
C VAL A 134 -6.11 12.87 -3.74
N ASP A 135 -6.86 13.93 -4.04
CA ASP A 135 -8.19 14.14 -3.50
C ASP A 135 -9.23 13.40 -4.33
N ILE A 136 -9.76 12.31 -3.76
CA ILE A 136 -10.73 11.41 -4.40
C ILE A 136 -12.17 11.57 -3.86
N PHE A 137 -12.41 12.45 -2.88
CA PHE A 137 -13.72 12.62 -2.24
C PHE A 137 -14.54 13.73 -2.92
N GLN A 138 -14.60 13.71 -4.25
CA GLN A 138 -15.30 14.74 -5.02
C GLN A 138 -16.73 14.33 -5.39
N SER A 139 -16.98 13.04 -5.62
CA SER A 139 -18.29 12.50 -5.95
C SER A 139 -18.38 11.01 -5.60
N GLN A 140 -19.60 10.51 -5.41
CA GLN A 140 -19.84 9.09 -5.13
C GLN A 140 -19.40 8.17 -6.28
N GLU A 141 -19.55 8.62 -7.53
CA GLU A 141 -19.07 7.88 -8.71
C GLU A 141 -17.56 7.68 -8.65
N LEU A 142 -16.83 8.76 -8.33
CA LEU A 142 -15.38 8.75 -8.24
C LEU A 142 -14.89 7.90 -7.06
N GLU A 143 -15.54 8.03 -5.91
CA GLU A 143 -15.27 7.17 -4.75
C GLU A 143 -15.45 5.68 -5.11
N GLY A 144 -16.50 5.35 -5.87
CA GLY A 144 -16.73 3.99 -6.37
C GLY A 144 -15.63 3.49 -7.32
N LYS A 145 -15.22 4.33 -8.29
CA LYS A 145 -14.09 4.02 -9.18
C LYS A 145 -12.79 3.83 -8.41
N ALA A 146 -12.48 4.73 -7.49
CA ALA A 146 -11.29 4.67 -6.65
C ALA A 146 -11.30 3.43 -5.74
N SER A 147 -12.44 3.05 -5.18
CA SER A 147 -12.60 1.82 -4.39
C SER A 147 -12.22 0.59 -5.21
N ASN A 148 -12.79 0.45 -6.41
CA ASN A 148 -12.51 -0.66 -7.32
C ASN A 148 -11.02 -0.69 -7.74
N LEU A 149 -10.44 0.48 -8.01
CA LEU A 149 -9.03 0.61 -8.34
C LEU A 149 -8.14 0.14 -7.18
N LEU A 150 -8.40 0.57 -5.95
CA LEU A 150 -7.62 0.13 -4.78
C LEU A 150 -7.69 -1.38 -4.58
N VAL A 151 -8.88 -1.97 -4.68
CA VAL A 151 -9.06 -3.44 -4.58
C VAL A 151 -8.25 -4.15 -5.67
N ASN A 152 -8.31 -3.66 -6.91
CA ASN A 152 -7.56 -4.23 -8.02
C ASN A 152 -6.06 -4.11 -7.80
N ILE A 153 -5.54 -2.93 -7.45
CA ILE A 153 -4.11 -2.72 -7.16
C ILE A 153 -3.67 -3.63 -6.01
N GLN A 154 -4.47 -3.74 -4.95
CA GLN A 154 -4.17 -4.60 -3.81
C GLN A 154 -4.06 -6.07 -4.23
N LYS A 155 -4.95 -6.56 -5.09
CA LYS A 155 -4.89 -7.91 -5.66
C LYS A 155 -3.66 -8.08 -6.57
N LYS A 156 -3.42 -7.15 -7.48
CA LYS A 156 -2.31 -7.20 -8.45
C LYS A 156 -0.92 -6.97 -7.83
N SER A 157 -0.86 -6.43 -6.61
CA SER A 157 0.39 -6.25 -5.86
C SER A 157 0.83 -7.51 -5.09
N GLN A 158 -0.03 -8.53 -5.01
CA GLN A 158 0.24 -9.73 -4.22
C GLN A 158 0.58 -10.90 -5.12
N TYR A 159 1.70 -11.55 -4.80
CA TYR A 159 2.04 -12.85 -5.34
C TYR A 159 1.33 -13.92 -4.50
N THR A 160 0.27 -14.51 -5.04
CA THR A 160 -0.42 -15.65 -4.43
C THR A 160 -0.40 -16.82 -5.40
N SER A 161 -0.34 -18.05 -4.91
CA SER A 161 -0.38 -19.26 -5.75
C SER A 161 -1.63 -19.39 -6.60
N GLU A 162 -2.67 -18.62 -6.29
CA GLU A 162 -3.99 -18.62 -6.93
C GLU A 162 -4.18 -17.46 -7.92
N ASN A 163 -3.21 -16.54 -8.04
CA ASN A 163 -3.33 -15.35 -8.87
C ASN A 163 -2.11 -15.18 -9.77
N ASP A 164 -2.31 -15.36 -11.08
CA ASP A 164 -1.30 -15.07 -12.10
C ASP A 164 -1.43 -13.65 -12.70
N ASP A 165 -2.45 -12.88 -12.32
CA ASP A 165 -2.70 -11.50 -12.79
C ASP A 165 -2.08 -10.44 -11.87
N TYR A 166 -0.82 -10.63 -11.47
CA TYR A 166 -0.08 -9.63 -10.69
C TYR A 166 0.81 -8.74 -11.57
N ILE A 167 0.98 -7.49 -11.16
CA ILE A 167 1.88 -6.54 -11.82
C ILE A 167 3.26 -6.71 -11.18
N PHE A 168 4.23 -7.26 -11.93
CA PHE A 168 5.57 -7.59 -11.44
C PHE A 168 6.24 -6.45 -10.68
N GLY A 169 6.27 -5.24 -11.25
CA GLY A 169 6.90 -4.07 -10.62
C GLY A 169 6.22 -3.68 -9.31
N LEU A 170 4.89 -3.77 -9.25
CA LEU A 170 4.10 -3.44 -8.06
C LEU A 170 4.30 -4.47 -6.95
N ALA A 171 4.28 -5.76 -7.30
CA ALA A 171 4.57 -6.84 -6.38
C ALA A 171 6.00 -6.75 -5.83
N ASN A 172 6.98 -6.42 -6.68
CA ASN A 172 8.35 -6.21 -6.24
C ASN A 172 8.46 -5.02 -5.28
N ARG A 173 7.81 -3.90 -5.60
CA ARG A 173 7.79 -2.70 -4.76
C ARG A 173 7.22 -2.99 -3.37
N ARG A 174 6.05 -3.63 -3.30
CA ARG A 174 5.43 -4.04 -2.03
C ARG A 174 6.34 -4.97 -1.22
N ARG A 175 6.99 -5.93 -1.88
CA ARG A 175 7.93 -6.86 -1.26
C ARG A 175 9.15 -6.15 -0.68
N ILE A 176 9.78 -5.26 -1.44
CA ILE A 176 10.95 -4.47 -1.00
C ILE A 176 10.55 -3.62 0.20
N TRP A 177 9.41 -2.93 0.13
CA TRP A 177 8.92 -2.13 1.26
C TRP A 177 8.80 -2.95 2.55
N ARG A 178 8.15 -4.12 2.47
CA ARG A 178 8.00 -5.04 3.62
C ARG A 178 9.35 -5.47 4.20
N VAL A 179 10.36 -5.71 3.36
CA VAL A 179 11.72 -6.06 3.82
C VAL A 179 12.36 -4.86 4.52
N CYS A 180 12.23 -3.66 3.95
CA CYS A 180 12.73 -2.44 4.59
C CYS A 180 12.07 -2.20 5.96
N GLU A 181 10.78 -2.44 6.10
CA GLU A 181 10.08 -2.35 7.39
C GLU A 181 10.62 -3.32 8.44
N GLN A 182 10.93 -4.57 8.03
CA GLN A 182 11.52 -5.56 8.92
C GLN A 182 12.94 -5.19 9.39
N ILE A 183 13.72 -4.55 8.52
CA ILE A 183 15.09 -4.12 8.83
C ILE A 183 15.10 -2.81 9.63
N ARG A 184 14.11 -1.94 9.43
CA ARG A 184 14.01 -0.61 10.06
C ARG A 184 14.22 -0.66 11.58
N SER A 185 13.52 -1.56 12.29
CA SER A 185 13.63 -1.64 13.75
C SER A 185 15.07 -1.94 14.20
N ARG A 186 15.72 -2.92 13.56
CA ARG A 186 17.11 -3.30 13.86
C ARG A 186 18.10 -2.17 13.54
N TYR A 187 17.82 -1.40 12.49
CA TYR A 187 18.63 -0.25 12.14
C TYR A 187 18.52 0.87 13.18
N LEU A 188 17.30 1.16 13.65
CA LEU A 188 17.06 2.17 14.69
C LEU A 188 17.68 1.78 16.03
N GLU A 189 17.52 0.53 16.47
CA GLU A 189 18.18 0.00 17.68
C GLU A 189 19.70 0.19 17.63
N LYS A 190 20.30 -0.07 16.46
CA LYS A 190 21.74 0.09 16.28
C LYS A 190 22.18 1.54 16.36
N LEU A 191 21.39 2.48 15.83
CA LEU A 191 21.67 3.92 15.91
C LEU A 191 21.61 4.44 17.34
N GLU A 192 20.65 3.97 18.14
CA GLU A 192 20.52 4.35 19.56
C GLU A 192 21.66 3.79 20.43
N CYS A 193 22.25 2.66 20.03
CA CYS A 193 23.40 2.05 20.72
C CYS A 193 24.76 2.62 20.31
N ILE A 194 24.84 3.60 19.40
CA ILE A 194 26.11 4.27 19.07
C ILE A 194 26.37 5.29 20.19
N PRO A 195 27.37 5.07 21.08
CA PRO A 195 27.72 6.09 22.06
C PRO A 195 28.18 7.35 21.33
N ASN A 196 27.70 8.52 21.75
CA ASN A 196 28.22 9.81 21.30
C ASN A 196 29.72 9.86 21.65
N THR A 197 30.59 9.60 20.67
CA THR A 197 32.05 9.65 20.84
C THR A 197 32.62 11.07 20.82
N ASP A 198 31.77 12.10 20.87
CA ASP A 198 32.19 13.50 20.79
C ASP A 198 32.54 14.14 22.14
N SER A 199 32.79 13.34 23.18
CA SER A 199 33.28 13.84 24.48
C SER A 199 34.63 13.23 24.90
N MET A 200 35.56 13.03 23.96
CA MET A 200 36.98 12.95 24.33
C MET A 200 37.56 14.36 24.39
N ASP A 201 37.66 14.88 25.62
CA ASP A 201 38.45 16.05 25.97
C ASP A 201 39.91 15.89 25.51
N PRO A 202 40.50 16.84 24.76
CA PRO A 202 41.92 16.83 24.47
C PRO A 202 42.64 17.53 25.62
N SER A 203 43.02 16.79 26.66
CA SER A 203 43.91 17.30 27.70
C SER A 203 44.75 16.19 28.31
N THR A 204 45.93 15.94 27.74
CA THR A 204 47.19 15.73 28.47
C THR A 204 48.35 16.05 27.55
#